data_AF-A0A818I5M9-F1
#
_entry.id   AF-A0A818I5M9-F1
#
_cell.length_a   1.000
_cell.length_b   1.000
_cell.length_c   1.000
_cell.angle_alpha   90.00
_cell.angle_beta   90.00
_cell.angle_gamma   90.00
#
_symmetry.space_group_name_H-M   'P 1'
#
loop_
_entity.id
_entity.type
_entity.pdbx_description
1 polymer ?
#
loop_
_entity_poly.entity_id
_entity_poly.type
_entity_poly.pdbx_seq_one_letter_code
_entity_poly.pdbx_strand_id
1 'polypeptide(L)'
;MYIVLSFKYIYIYIYIYTSVIGSITTYPSFHIAYSIFNIYLTMLNEEYSNKTEKRKTSKKSTYEKKMKTKKCNCRSGCSKRSCYCNKSNRGCDSSCGCGSSCRNLFNHLDYFFGEDSKCTAHPCFVDWLVKNVKTADGLQNIDREALQRKIMNCGRFSELSDDEDFQKWSKKWNRIEVNEKLGHMQKFFRMLLSDDATEHYYSFCNNDLAEDDCDWHCTLCKTCRDWREWHCDGCNKCAYGTTLPFCQIINGYDTSHETLKSFQYSKILLKCLEYEPNMYRLIYFTANYLSSQYRIDILNIICQTYTDNIEQGIESNKDYSQSESRIVVAKLAVQQGKS
;
A
#
# COMPACT_ATOMS: atom_id res chain seq x y z
N MET A 1 12.49 -0.07 -3.70
CA MET A 1 13.63 0.56 -4.40
C MET A 1 14.38 1.60 -3.54
N TYR A 2 13.70 2.55 -2.88
CA TYR A 2 14.36 3.52 -1.97
C TYR A 2 15.13 2.86 -0.81
N ILE A 3 14.56 1.82 -0.21
CA ILE A 3 15.19 1.06 0.88
C ILE A 3 16.49 0.37 0.41
N VAL A 4 16.53 -0.16 -0.83
CA VAL A 4 17.73 -0.79 -1.42
C VAL A 4 18.83 0.24 -1.69
N LEU A 5 18.45 1.46 -2.11
CA LEU A 5 19.39 2.57 -2.28
C LEU A 5 19.95 3.05 -0.93
N SER A 6 19.12 3.12 0.12
CA SER A 6 19.57 3.41 1.48
C SER A 6 20.54 2.34 2.02
N PHE A 7 20.33 1.06 1.69
CA PHE A 7 21.22 -0.03 2.07
C PHE A 7 22.57 -0.01 1.36
N LYS A 8 22.62 0.35 0.08
CA LYS A 8 23.90 0.57 -0.62
C LYS A 8 24.71 1.69 0.03
N TYR A 9 24.05 2.76 0.47
CA TYR A 9 24.72 3.87 1.17
C TYR A 9 25.23 3.46 2.55
N ILE A 10 24.45 2.71 3.33
CA ILE A 10 24.89 2.20 4.65
C ILE A 10 26.05 1.21 4.48
N TYR A 11 26.00 0.32 3.49
CA TYR A 11 27.07 -0.64 3.21
C TYR A 11 28.37 0.05 2.77
N ILE A 12 28.29 1.02 1.87
CA ILE A 12 29.44 1.83 1.44
C ILE A 12 30.01 2.62 2.63
N TYR A 13 29.14 3.16 3.50
CA TYR A 13 29.58 3.91 4.67
C TYR A 13 30.27 3.03 5.71
N ILE A 14 29.73 1.83 6.01
CA ILE A 14 30.38 0.85 6.89
C ILE A 14 31.71 0.41 6.30
N TYR A 15 31.76 0.12 4.99
CA TYR A 15 32.97 -0.28 4.29
C TYR A 15 34.07 0.80 4.36
N ILE A 16 33.71 2.07 4.10
CA ILE A 16 34.60 3.23 4.24
C ILE A 16 35.04 3.40 5.71
N TYR A 17 34.14 3.20 6.68
CA TYR A 17 34.48 3.32 8.09
C TYR A 17 35.46 2.23 8.55
N THR A 18 35.31 1.01 8.05
CA THR A 18 36.22 -0.11 8.34
C THR A 18 37.57 0.00 7.62
N SER A 19 37.64 0.71 6.48
CA SER A 19 38.89 0.92 5.74
C SER A 19 39.69 2.13 6.26
N VAL A 20 39.02 3.15 6.80
CA VAL A 20 39.65 4.33 7.39
C VAL A 20 40.11 4.08 8.84
N ILE A 21 39.42 3.21 9.59
CA ILE A 21 39.85 2.79 10.92
C ILE A 21 40.45 1.39 10.82
N GLY A 22 41.70 1.33 10.38
CA GLY A 22 42.46 0.09 10.34
C GLY A 22 42.39 -0.64 11.68
N SER A 23 42.06 -1.93 11.63
CA SER A 23 42.09 -2.92 12.74
C SER A 23 40.94 -2.97 13.77
N ILE A 24 39.67 -2.85 13.34
CA ILE A 24 38.51 -3.26 14.18
C ILE A 24 38.00 -4.68 13.86
N THR A 25 38.41 -5.28 12.74
CA THR A 25 37.92 -6.60 12.29
C THR A 25 38.39 -7.79 13.14
N THR A 26 39.30 -7.60 14.09
CA THR A 26 39.78 -8.68 14.97
C THR A 26 38.95 -8.87 16.24
N TYR A 27 37.95 -8.02 16.50
CA TYR A 27 37.10 -8.18 17.68
C TYR A 27 35.94 -9.15 17.39
N PRO A 28 35.88 -10.32 18.07
CA PRO A 28 34.78 -11.27 17.91
C PRO A 28 33.41 -10.66 18.18
N SER A 29 33.35 -9.62 19.03
CA SER A 29 32.14 -8.88 19.36
C SER A 29 31.52 -8.15 18.16
N PHE A 30 32.32 -7.66 17.21
CA PHE A 30 31.78 -6.99 16.01
C PHE A 30 31.12 -7.97 15.05
N HIS A 31 31.73 -9.15 14.83
CA HIS A 31 31.14 -10.21 14.01
C HIS A 31 29.83 -10.74 14.61
N ILE A 32 29.76 -10.86 15.94
CA ILE A 32 28.54 -11.24 16.65
C ILE A 32 27.47 -10.16 16.49
N ALA A 33 27.80 -8.88 16.70
CA ALA A 33 26.85 -7.77 16.53
C ALA A 33 26.32 -7.67 15.09
N TYR A 34 27.19 -7.82 14.09
CA TYR A 34 26.81 -7.83 12.68
C TYR A 34 25.90 -9.02 12.33
N SER A 35 26.20 -10.20 12.87
CA SER A 35 25.38 -11.40 12.66
C SER A 35 24.01 -11.27 13.30
N ILE A 36 23.94 -10.77 14.53
CA ILE A 36 22.68 -10.49 15.23
C ILE A 36 21.86 -9.45 14.46
N PHE A 37 22.50 -8.38 13.96
CA PHE A 37 21.83 -7.37 13.16
C PHE A 37 21.24 -7.94 11.87
N ASN A 38 21.96 -8.80 11.16
CA ASN A 38 21.44 -9.44 9.95
C ASN A 38 20.29 -10.42 10.24
N ILE A 39 20.37 -11.21 11.32
CA ILE A 39 19.27 -12.09 11.75
C ILE A 39 18.02 -11.24 12.06
N TYR A 40 18.19 -10.15 12.79
CA TYR A 40 17.10 -9.23 13.11
C TYR A 40 16.49 -8.60 11.85
N LEU A 41 17.31 -8.20 10.87
CA LEU A 41 16.82 -7.70 9.58
C LEU A 41 16.03 -8.75 8.79
N THR A 42 16.49 -10.00 8.77
CA THR A 42 15.76 -11.10 8.12
C THR A 42 14.42 -11.33 8.79
N MET A 43 14.38 -11.37 10.12
CA MET A 43 13.13 -11.49 10.88
C MET A 43 12.15 -10.34 10.60
N LEU A 44 12.65 -9.09 10.48
CA LEU A 44 11.83 -7.93 10.14
C LEU A 44 11.28 -8.00 8.71
N ASN A 45 12.06 -8.49 7.75
CA ASN A 45 11.61 -8.66 6.36
C ASN A 45 10.55 -9.75 6.23
N GLU A 46 10.73 -10.89 6.89
CA GLU A 46 9.72 -11.96 6.94
C GLU A 46 8.45 -11.50 7.63
N GLU A 47 8.56 -10.80 8.76
CA GLU A 47 7.41 -10.24 9.46
C GLU A 47 6.68 -9.18 8.62
N TYR A 48 7.41 -8.35 7.89
CA TYR A 48 6.84 -7.37 6.96
C TYR A 48 6.07 -8.06 5.83
N SER A 49 6.71 -9.03 5.14
CA SER A 49 6.10 -9.79 4.03
C SER A 49 4.80 -10.48 4.47
N ASN A 50 4.85 -11.21 5.59
CA ASN A 50 3.71 -11.89 6.19
C ASN A 50 2.59 -10.92 6.61
N LYS A 51 2.94 -9.70 7.05
CA LYS A 51 1.96 -8.65 7.40
C LYS A 51 1.33 -8.01 6.18
N THR A 52 2.06 -7.80 5.08
CA THR A 52 1.48 -7.31 3.82
C THR A 52 0.45 -8.29 3.28
N GLU A 53 0.75 -9.58 3.30
CA GLU A 53 -0.16 -10.64 2.85
C GLU A 53 -1.41 -10.76 3.75
N LYS A 54 -1.23 -10.70 5.07
CA LYS A 54 -2.35 -10.62 6.04
C LYS A 54 -3.17 -9.33 5.92
N ARG A 55 -2.57 -8.21 5.51
CA ARG A 55 -3.28 -6.93 5.30
C ARG A 55 -4.11 -6.93 4.02
N LYS A 56 -3.61 -7.53 2.93
CA LYS A 56 -4.37 -7.72 1.68
C LYS A 56 -5.65 -8.52 1.96
N THR A 57 -5.52 -9.64 2.67
CA THR A 57 -6.65 -10.49 3.05
C THR A 57 -7.59 -9.84 4.08
N SER A 58 -7.09 -9.08 5.07
CA SER A 58 -7.95 -8.48 6.11
C SER A 58 -8.64 -7.17 5.71
N LYS A 59 -8.01 -6.32 4.88
CA LYS A 59 -8.64 -5.09 4.36
C LYS A 59 -9.73 -5.42 3.35
N LYS A 60 -9.48 -6.36 2.42
CA LYS A 60 -10.50 -6.88 1.49
C LYS A 60 -11.68 -7.45 2.29
N SER A 61 -11.43 -8.26 3.33
CA SER A 61 -12.51 -8.86 4.12
C SER A 61 -13.33 -7.86 4.95
N THR A 62 -12.72 -6.83 5.56
CA THR A 62 -13.45 -5.91 6.46
C THR A 62 -14.33 -4.92 5.69
N TYR A 63 -13.84 -4.38 4.57
CA TYR A 63 -14.63 -3.52 3.68
C TYR A 63 -15.76 -4.30 3.01
N GLU A 64 -15.48 -5.52 2.53
CA GLU A 64 -16.52 -6.40 1.99
C GLU A 64 -17.59 -6.77 3.00
N LYS A 65 -17.20 -7.04 4.27
CA LYS A 65 -18.15 -7.42 5.33
C LYS A 65 -19.08 -6.27 5.71
N LYS A 66 -18.61 -5.02 5.68
CA LYS A 66 -19.46 -3.81 5.85
C LYS A 66 -20.37 -3.55 4.65
N MET A 67 -19.97 -3.94 3.44
CA MET A 67 -20.80 -3.78 2.24
C MET A 67 -21.80 -4.91 1.99
N LYS A 68 -21.54 -6.12 2.50
CA LYS A 68 -22.39 -7.32 2.32
C LYS A 68 -23.76 -7.26 3.06
N THR A 69 -24.02 -6.27 3.91
CA THR A 69 -25.26 -6.21 4.71
C THR A 69 -26.34 -5.25 4.20
N LYS A 70 -26.03 -4.39 3.23
CA LYS A 70 -26.97 -3.36 2.76
C LYS A 70 -27.69 -3.81 1.50
N LYS A 71 -29.01 -3.96 1.64
CA LYS A 71 -29.95 -4.43 0.60
C LYS A 71 -30.66 -3.23 -0.02
N CYS A 72 -31.02 -3.31 -1.30
CA CYS A 72 -31.85 -2.29 -1.94
C CYS A 72 -33.34 -2.65 -1.90
N ASN A 73 -34.22 -1.64 -1.88
CA ASN A 73 -35.68 -1.77 -1.96
C ASN A 73 -36.25 -0.94 -3.13
N CYS A 74 -35.52 -0.90 -4.24
CA CYS A 74 -35.87 -0.03 -5.38
C CYS A 74 -37.09 -0.58 -6.13
N ARG A 75 -38.23 0.11 -6.03
CA ARG A 75 -39.47 -0.23 -6.76
C ARG A 75 -39.42 0.10 -8.25
N SER A 76 -38.62 1.09 -8.64
CA SER A 76 -38.50 1.55 -10.03
C SER A 76 -37.45 0.77 -10.85
N GLY A 77 -36.96 -0.36 -10.33
CA GLY A 77 -35.80 -1.06 -10.88
C GLY A 77 -34.46 -0.43 -10.49
N CYS A 78 -33.42 -1.26 -10.44
CA CYS A 78 -32.07 -0.93 -9.96
C CYS A 78 -31.12 -0.38 -11.03
N SER A 79 -31.65 0.30 -12.04
CA SER A 79 -30.83 0.89 -13.13
C SER A 79 -30.17 2.22 -12.76
N LYS A 80 -30.73 2.94 -11.77
CA LYS A 80 -30.23 4.24 -11.34
C LYS A 80 -29.08 4.09 -10.33
N ARG A 81 -28.13 5.03 -10.36
CA ARG A 81 -27.05 5.16 -9.36
C ARG A 81 -27.52 5.45 -7.93
N SER A 82 -28.80 5.75 -7.73
CA SER A 82 -29.42 5.86 -6.41
C SER A 82 -29.67 4.48 -5.76
N CYS A 83 -29.73 3.41 -6.54
CA CYS A 83 -29.78 2.05 -6.01
C CYS A 83 -28.48 1.74 -5.29
N TYR A 84 -28.58 1.25 -4.05
CA TYR A 84 -27.41 0.90 -3.26
C TYR A 84 -26.55 -0.17 -3.94
N CYS A 85 -27.15 -1.25 -4.46
CA CYS A 85 -26.41 -2.32 -5.13
C CYS A 85 -25.64 -1.80 -6.36
N ASN A 86 -26.31 -1.00 -7.19
CA ASN A 86 -25.70 -0.37 -8.36
C ASN A 86 -24.57 0.60 -7.96
N LYS A 87 -24.81 1.45 -6.93
CA LYS A 87 -23.79 2.35 -6.38
C LYS A 87 -22.57 1.60 -5.83
N SER A 88 -22.79 0.42 -5.26
CA SER A 88 -21.76 -0.48 -4.75
C SER A 88 -21.18 -1.41 -5.82
N ASN A 89 -21.50 -1.20 -7.11
CA ASN A 89 -20.95 -1.99 -8.21
C ASN A 89 -21.23 -3.50 -8.10
N ARG A 90 -22.40 -3.87 -7.53
CA ARG A 90 -22.79 -5.27 -7.28
C ARG A 90 -24.18 -5.57 -7.84
N GLY A 91 -24.38 -6.83 -8.22
CA GLY A 91 -25.71 -7.35 -8.52
C GLY A 91 -26.63 -7.29 -7.30
N CYS A 92 -27.94 -7.18 -7.55
CA CYS A 92 -28.96 -7.46 -6.55
C CYS A 92 -29.13 -8.98 -6.44
N ASP A 93 -29.12 -9.50 -5.22
CA ASP A 93 -29.41 -10.90 -4.91
C ASP A 93 -30.86 -11.08 -4.42
N SER A 94 -31.22 -12.32 -4.05
CA SER A 94 -32.53 -12.66 -3.48
C SER A 94 -32.87 -11.92 -2.19
N SER A 95 -31.88 -11.29 -1.57
CA SER A 95 -32.06 -10.53 -0.34
C SER A 95 -32.54 -9.09 -0.59
N CYS A 96 -32.49 -8.62 -1.84
CA CYS A 96 -32.98 -7.30 -2.24
C CYS A 96 -34.49 -7.26 -2.48
N GLY A 97 -35.16 -6.18 -2.05
CA GLY A 97 -36.60 -5.96 -2.25
C GLY A 97 -36.99 -5.37 -3.61
N CYS A 98 -36.09 -5.37 -4.60
CA CYS A 98 -36.38 -4.83 -5.95
C CYS A 98 -37.22 -5.77 -6.84
N GLY A 99 -37.39 -7.03 -6.44
CA GLY A 99 -38.23 -8.02 -7.10
C GLY A 99 -37.80 -8.34 -8.54
N SER A 100 -38.75 -8.88 -9.32
CA SER A 100 -38.56 -9.30 -10.72
C SER A 100 -38.32 -8.13 -11.70
N SER A 101 -38.68 -6.90 -11.31
CA SER A 101 -38.42 -5.68 -12.10
C SER A 101 -36.99 -5.14 -11.97
N CYS A 102 -36.08 -5.92 -11.36
CA CYS A 102 -34.70 -5.48 -11.17
C CYS A 102 -33.99 -5.28 -12.52
N ARG A 103 -33.58 -4.04 -12.79
CA ARG A 103 -32.77 -3.67 -13.97
C ARG A 103 -31.32 -3.34 -13.61
N ASN A 104 -30.77 -4.04 -12.61
CA ASN A 104 -29.37 -3.84 -12.24
C ASN A 104 -28.48 -4.46 -13.33
N LEU A 105 -27.64 -3.64 -13.97
CA LEU A 105 -26.69 -4.08 -14.98
C LEU A 105 -25.83 -5.26 -14.49
N PHE A 106 -25.44 -5.24 -13.21
CA PHE A 106 -24.52 -6.21 -12.64
C PHE A 106 -25.16 -7.58 -12.36
N ASN A 107 -26.48 -7.74 -12.52
CA ASN A 107 -27.14 -9.05 -12.47
C ASN A 107 -26.89 -9.87 -13.73
N HIS A 108 -26.37 -9.23 -14.77
CA HIS A 108 -26.24 -9.79 -16.11
C HIS A 108 -24.76 -9.97 -16.52
N LEU A 109 -23.85 -10.01 -15.54
CA LEU A 109 -22.41 -10.21 -15.80
C LEU A 109 -22.10 -11.63 -16.29
N ASP A 110 -23.02 -12.58 -16.10
CA ASP A 110 -23.01 -13.91 -16.71
C ASP A 110 -22.93 -13.87 -18.24
N TYR A 111 -23.45 -12.83 -18.91
CA TYR A 111 -23.22 -12.66 -20.35
C TYR A 111 -21.73 -12.51 -20.70
N PHE A 112 -20.94 -11.88 -19.81
CA PHE A 112 -19.51 -11.69 -19.98
C PHE A 112 -18.67 -12.84 -19.45
N PHE A 113 -19.07 -13.35 -18.30
CA PHE A 113 -18.26 -14.31 -17.54
C PHE A 113 -18.78 -15.74 -17.66
N GLY A 114 -19.90 -15.99 -18.31
CA GLY A 114 -20.56 -17.30 -18.36
C GLY A 114 -21.37 -17.61 -17.10
N GLU A 115 -22.42 -18.41 -17.26
CA GLU A 115 -23.41 -18.73 -16.20
C GLU A 115 -22.80 -19.44 -14.99
N ASP A 116 -21.78 -20.27 -15.20
CA ASP A 116 -21.13 -21.02 -14.12
C ASP A 116 -20.23 -20.17 -13.23
N SER A 117 -20.00 -18.91 -13.61
CA SER A 117 -19.10 -18.03 -12.89
C SER A 117 -19.86 -17.21 -11.85
N LYS A 118 -19.53 -17.40 -10.58
CA LYS A 118 -19.95 -16.50 -9.48
C LYS A 118 -19.07 -15.25 -9.40
N CYS A 119 -18.36 -14.93 -10.48
CA CYS A 119 -17.35 -13.89 -10.51
C CYS A 119 -17.99 -12.51 -10.48
N THR A 120 -17.35 -11.59 -9.75
CA THR A 120 -17.69 -10.17 -9.83
C THR A 120 -16.77 -9.47 -10.83
N ALA A 121 -17.21 -8.35 -11.40
CA ALA A 121 -16.39 -7.56 -12.31
C ALA A 121 -15.38 -6.71 -11.54
N HIS A 122 -14.16 -6.60 -12.05
CA HIS A 122 -13.13 -5.73 -11.49
C HIS A 122 -13.65 -4.26 -11.49
N PRO A 123 -13.39 -3.45 -10.45
CA PRO A 123 -13.96 -2.10 -10.34
C PRO A 123 -13.67 -1.18 -11.53
N CYS A 124 -12.51 -1.34 -12.17
CA CYS A 124 -12.17 -0.59 -13.39
C CYS A 124 -13.11 -0.92 -14.55
N PHE A 125 -13.38 -2.22 -14.77
CA PHE A 125 -14.33 -2.66 -15.79
C PHE A 125 -15.75 -2.23 -15.46
N VAL A 126 -16.15 -2.28 -14.19
CA VAL A 126 -17.47 -1.79 -13.77
C VAL A 126 -17.68 -0.32 -14.15
N ASP A 127 -16.73 0.55 -13.86
CA ASP A 127 -16.88 1.96 -14.20
C ASP A 127 -16.92 2.17 -15.73
N TRP A 128 -16.19 1.37 -16.50
CA TRP A 128 -16.31 1.34 -17.96
C TRP A 128 -17.72 0.91 -18.42
N LEU A 129 -18.29 -0.15 -17.83
CA LEU A 129 -19.65 -0.61 -18.13
C LEU A 129 -20.69 0.48 -17.87
N VAL A 130 -20.61 1.12 -16.71
CA VAL A 130 -21.56 2.19 -16.35
C VAL A 130 -21.46 3.38 -17.31
N LYS A 131 -20.26 3.69 -17.82
CA LYS A 131 -20.03 4.80 -18.76
C LYS A 131 -20.53 4.49 -20.17
N ASN A 132 -20.24 3.28 -20.68
CA ASN A 132 -20.41 2.96 -22.10
C ASN A 132 -21.68 2.16 -22.41
N VAL A 133 -22.17 1.37 -21.46
CA VAL A 133 -23.20 0.35 -21.71
C VAL A 133 -24.54 0.78 -21.13
N LYS A 134 -24.52 1.29 -19.89
CA LYS A 134 -25.65 1.89 -19.15
C LYS A 134 -26.86 0.96 -18.85
N THR A 135 -27.11 -0.08 -19.64
CA THR A 135 -28.31 -0.94 -19.59
C THR A 135 -27.97 -2.41 -19.81
N ALA A 136 -28.83 -3.32 -19.34
CA ALA A 136 -28.67 -4.76 -19.54
C ALA A 136 -28.70 -5.15 -21.03
N ASP A 137 -29.61 -4.56 -21.80
CA ASP A 137 -29.68 -4.77 -23.25
C ASP A 137 -28.40 -4.26 -23.94
N GLY A 138 -27.87 -3.14 -23.48
CA GLY A 138 -26.58 -2.64 -23.93
C GLY A 138 -25.47 -3.68 -23.70
N LEU A 139 -25.50 -4.42 -22.59
CA LEU A 139 -24.49 -5.40 -22.22
C LEU A 139 -24.49 -6.61 -23.17
N GLN A 140 -25.68 -7.05 -23.59
CA GLN A 140 -25.85 -8.14 -24.56
C GLN A 140 -25.34 -7.73 -25.95
N ASN A 141 -25.45 -6.44 -26.29
CA ASN A 141 -25.08 -5.89 -27.59
C ASN A 141 -23.63 -5.39 -27.67
N ILE A 142 -22.80 -5.59 -26.64
CA ILE A 142 -21.39 -5.22 -26.72
C ILE A 142 -20.70 -6.08 -27.76
N ASP A 143 -19.97 -5.44 -28.67
CA ASP A 143 -19.05 -6.12 -29.58
C ASP A 143 -17.88 -6.71 -28.78
N ARG A 144 -18.04 -7.97 -28.40
CA ARG A 144 -17.06 -8.73 -27.62
C ARG A 144 -15.77 -8.93 -28.39
N GLU A 145 -15.83 -9.05 -29.71
CA GLU A 145 -14.62 -9.21 -30.52
C GLU A 145 -13.83 -7.91 -30.59
N ALA A 146 -14.51 -6.76 -30.74
CA ALA A 146 -13.84 -5.46 -30.67
C ALA A 146 -13.22 -5.23 -29.29
N LEU A 147 -13.93 -5.58 -28.21
CA LEU A 147 -13.37 -5.49 -26.86
C LEU A 147 -12.17 -6.43 -26.67
N GLN A 148 -12.26 -7.68 -27.14
CA GLN A 148 -11.14 -8.62 -27.11
C GLN A 148 -9.95 -8.06 -27.88
N ARG A 149 -10.13 -7.62 -29.13
CA ARG A 149 -9.06 -7.00 -29.94
C ARG A 149 -8.43 -5.81 -29.22
N LYS A 150 -9.24 -4.97 -28.57
CA LYS A 150 -8.74 -3.84 -27.78
C LYS A 150 -7.83 -4.30 -26.65
N ILE A 151 -8.21 -5.33 -25.91
CA ILE A 151 -7.42 -5.89 -24.81
C ILE A 151 -6.15 -6.56 -25.34
N MET A 152 -6.25 -7.37 -26.38
CA MET A 152 -5.11 -8.08 -26.99
C MET A 152 -4.06 -7.11 -27.59
N ASN A 153 -4.47 -5.90 -27.98
CA ASN A 153 -3.61 -4.90 -28.60
C ASN A 153 -2.98 -3.93 -27.59
N CYS A 154 -3.08 -4.17 -26.28
CA CYS A 154 -2.41 -3.31 -25.30
C CYS A 154 -0.90 -3.56 -25.24
N GLY A 155 -0.15 -2.54 -24.81
CA GLY A 155 1.32 -2.56 -24.86
C GLY A 155 1.95 -3.65 -24.02
N ARG A 156 1.37 -3.95 -22.85
CA ARG A 156 1.89 -4.94 -21.90
C ARG A 156 1.35 -6.36 -22.13
N PHE A 157 0.66 -6.63 -23.24
CA PHE A 157 0.03 -7.93 -23.47
C PHE A 157 1.02 -9.11 -23.45
N SER A 158 2.28 -8.85 -23.80
CA SER A 158 3.36 -9.83 -23.70
C SER A 158 3.62 -10.32 -22.29
N GLU A 159 3.24 -9.59 -21.23
CA GLU A 159 3.46 -10.01 -19.84
C GLU A 159 2.56 -11.20 -19.46
N LEU A 160 1.42 -11.36 -20.15
CA LEU A 160 0.60 -12.55 -20.02
C LEU A 160 1.22 -13.76 -20.73
N SER A 161 2.33 -13.62 -21.46
CA SER A 161 2.96 -14.76 -22.13
C SER A 161 3.41 -15.81 -21.15
N ASP A 162 3.70 -15.44 -19.90
CA ASP A 162 4.23 -16.36 -18.90
C ASP A 162 3.12 -17.00 -18.05
N ASP A 163 1.89 -16.49 -18.13
CA ASP A 163 0.71 -17.07 -17.47
C ASP A 163 0.28 -18.36 -18.19
N GLU A 164 0.35 -19.49 -17.48
CA GLU A 164 0.07 -20.81 -18.04
C GLU A 164 -1.39 -20.95 -18.53
N ASP A 165 -2.34 -20.37 -17.80
CA ASP A 165 -3.76 -20.42 -18.16
C ASP A 165 -4.05 -19.57 -19.39
N PHE A 166 -3.35 -18.44 -19.53
CA PHE A 166 -3.46 -17.57 -20.67
C PHE A 166 -2.83 -18.22 -21.91
N GLN A 167 -1.66 -18.84 -21.78
CA GLN A 167 -1.07 -19.62 -22.87
C GLN A 167 -1.99 -20.76 -23.33
N LYS A 168 -2.58 -21.52 -22.39
CA LYS A 168 -3.55 -22.58 -22.69
C LYS A 168 -4.75 -22.03 -23.44
N TRP A 169 -5.27 -20.89 -22.98
CA TRP A 169 -6.36 -20.19 -23.63
C TRP A 169 -5.99 -19.77 -25.06
N SER A 170 -4.86 -19.09 -25.24
CA SER A 170 -4.39 -18.54 -26.51
C SER A 170 -4.14 -19.63 -27.56
N LYS A 171 -3.49 -20.74 -27.16
CA LYS A 171 -3.25 -21.92 -28.03
C LYS A 171 -4.55 -22.52 -28.56
N LYS A 172 -5.61 -22.55 -27.74
CA LYS A 172 -6.91 -23.10 -28.13
C LYS A 172 -7.71 -22.16 -29.04
N TRP A 173 -7.58 -20.85 -28.89
CA TRP A 173 -8.40 -19.85 -29.59
C TRP A 173 -8.40 -20.00 -31.12
N ASN A 174 -7.24 -20.27 -31.73
CA ASN A 174 -7.13 -20.41 -33.19
C ASN A 174 -7.64 -21.76 -33.72
N ARG A 175 -7.94 -22.72 -32.84
CA ARG A 175 -8.33 -24.09 -33.19
C ARG A 175 -9.79 -24.40 -32.83
N ILE A 176 -10.47 -23.45 -32.21
CA ILE A 176 -11.79 -23.67 -31.62
C ILE A 176 -12.90 -23.49 -32.65
N GLU A 177 -13.91 -24.35 -32.60
CA GLU A 177 -15.09 -24.25 -33.45
C GLU A 177 -15.92 -23.00 -33.11
N VAL A 178 -16.70 -22.52 -34.09
CA VAL A 178 -17.45 -21.26 -33.98
C VAL A 178 -18.47 -21.27 -32.83
N ASN A 179 -19.13 -22.42 -32.60
CA ASN A 179 -20.08 -22.63 -31.51
C ASN A 179 -19.43 -22.57 -30.11
N GLU A 180 -18.17 -22.98 -29.97
CA GLU A 180 -17.44 -22.99 -28.71
C GLU A 180 -16.71 -21.66 -28.41
N LYS A 181 -16.55 -20.79 -29.42
CA LYS A 181 -15.86 -19.49 -29.28
C LYS A 181 -16.44 -18.63 -28.16
N LEU A 182 -17.76 -18.67 -27.94
CA LEU A 182 -18.41 -17.86 -26.92
C LEU A 182 -17.93 -18.23 -25.51
N GLY A 183 -17.98 -19.51 -25.14
CA GLY A 183 -17.54 -19.96 -23.81
C GLY A 183 -16.04 -19.70 -23.59
N HIS A 184 -15.24 -19.84 -24.65
CA HIS A 184 -13.81 -19.53 -24.60
C HIS A 184 -13.53 -18.04 -24.46
N MET A 185 -14.31 -17.18 -25.11
CA MET A 185 -14.27 -15.72 -24.93
C MET A 185 -14.67 -15.31 -23.51
N GLN A 186 -15.70 -15.93 -22.95
CA GLN A 186 -16.11 -15.66 -21.57
C GLN A 186 -14.99 -16.03 -20.57
N LYS A 187 -14.26 -17.13 -20.83
CA LYS A 187 -13.06 -17.46 -20.04
C LYS A 187 -12.00 -16.36 -20.11
N PHE A 188 -11.71 -15.82 -21.28
CA PHE A 188 -10.78 -14.69 -21.45
C PHE A 188 -11.21 -13.47 -20.62
N PHE A 189 -12.48 -13.10 -20.68
CA PHE A 189 -12.99 -11.97 -19.91
C PHE A 189 -12.97 -12.22 -18.41
N ARG A 190 -13.21 -13.45 -17.93
CA ARG A 190 -13.02 -13.76 -16.50
C ARG A 190 -11.58 -13.53 -16.06
N MET A 191 -10.61 -13.99 -16.86
CA MET A 191 -9.19 -13.87 -16.51
C MET A 191 -8.73 -12.42 -16.40
N LEU A 192 -9.30 -11.49 -17.17
CA LEU A 192 -8.77 -10.12 -17.27
C LEU A 192 -9.71 -9.03 -16.74
N LEU A 193 -11.01 -9.30 -16.59
CA LEU A 193 -12.02 -8.30 -16.25
C LEU A 193 -12.79 -8.64 -14.97
N SER A 194 -12.54 -9.80 -14.35
CA SER A 194 -13.15 -10.16 -13.07
C SER A 194 -12.32 -9.65 -11.89
N ASP A 195 -12.95 -9.46 -10.73
CA ASP A 195 -12.29 -9.14 -9.45
C ASP A 195 -11.54 -10.34 -8.86
N ASP A 196 -11.77 -11.53 -9.41
CA ASP A 196 -11.10 -12.78 -9.04
C ASP A 196 -9.89 -13.07 -9.96
N ALA A 197 -9.54 -12.15 -10.85
CA ALA A 197 -8.33 -12.24 -11.67
C ALA A 197 -7.10 -12.25 -10.75
N THR A 198 -6.25 -13.27 -10.90
CA THR A 198 -5.28 -13.63 -9.84
C THR A 198 -4.01 -12.79 -9.83
N GLU A 199 -3.64 -12.15 -10.94
CA GLU A 199 -2.36 -11.44 -11.06
C GLU A 199 -2.46 -10.17 -11.90
N HIS A 200 -3.15 -10.25 -13.04
CA HIS A 200 -3.28 -9.15 -13.98
C HIS A 200 -4.75 -8.89 -14.30
N TYR A 201 -5.09 -7.63 -14.51
CA TYR A 201 -6.38 -7.21 -15.04
C TYR A 201 -6.19 -6.16 -16.13
N TYR A 202 -7.18 -6.03 -17.00
CA TYR A 202 -7.18 -4.96 -17.98
C TYR A 202 -7.73 -3.67 -17.37
N SER A 203 -6.87 -2.65 -17.27
CA SER A 203 -7.23 -1.32 -16.79
C SER A 203 -7.79 -0.47 -17.92
N PHE A 204 -9.09 -0.18 -17.87
CA PHE A 204 -9.73 0.78 -18.77
C PHE A 204 -9.33 2.24 -18.51
N CYS A 205 -8.78 2.54 -17.33
CA CYS A 205 -8.25 3.87 -17.02
C CYS A 205 -6.98 4.15 -17.83
N ASN A 206 -6.12 3.16 -17.95
CA ASN A 206 -4.82 3.28 -18.61
C ASN A 206 -4.84 2.71 -20.05
N ASN A 207 -5.90 2.00 -20.42
CA ASN A 207 -6.00 1.17 -21.64
C ASN A 207 -4.86 0.15 -21.77
N ASP A 208 -4.43 -0.41 -20.64
CA ASP A 208 -3.31 -1.35 -20.57
C ASP A 208 -3.54 -2.42 -19.50
N LEU A 209 -2.70 -3.45 -19.51
CA LEU A 209 -2.65 -4.41 -18.40
C LEU A 209 -2.05 -3.77 -17.16
N ALA A 210 -2.68 -4.06 -16.04
CA ALA A 210 -2.29 -3.63 -14.72
C ALA A 210 -2.11 -4.88 -13.84
N GLU A 211 -1.12 -4.83 -12.96
CA GLU A 211 -0.89 -5.87 -11.97
C GLU A 211 -1.76 -5.57 -10.75
N ASP A 212 -2.48 -6.57 -10.24
CA ASP A 212 -3.37 -6.40 -9.06
C ASP A 212 -2.57 -5.94 -7.81
N ASP A 213 -1.29 -6.33 -7.76
CA ASP A 213 -0.37 -5.98 -6.68
C ASP A 213 0.23 -4.58 -6.79
N CYS A 214 0.23 -3.99 -7.99
CA CYS A 214 0.85 -2.69 -8.23
C CYS A 214 -0.17 -1.58 -8.51
N ASP A 215 -1.40 -1.92 -8.87
CA ASP A 215 -2.42 -0.97 -9.26
C ASP A 215 -3.76 -1.32 -8.64
N TRP A 216 -4.45 -0.33 -8.08
CA TRP A 216 -5.82 -0.49 -7.58
C TRP A 216 -6.73 0.56 -8.19
N HIS A 217 -7.99 0.20 -8.41
CA HIS A 217 -8.97 1.14 -8.94
C HIS A 217 -9.71 1.87 -7.82
N CYS A 218 -9.48 3.18 -7.70
CA CYS A 218 -10.17 3.98 -6.70
C CYS A 218 -11.66 4.13 -7.06
N THR A 219 -12.53 3.46 -6.31
CA THR A 219 -13.98 3.48 -6.56
C THR A 219 -14.63 4.84 -6.35
N LEU A 220 -13.99 5.76 -5.63
CA LEU A 220 -14.46 7.13 -5.38
C LEU A 220 -13.97 8.10 -6.46
N CYS A 221 -12.67 8.10 -6.75
CA CYS A 221 -12.09 8.94 -7.81
C CYS A 221 -12.32 8.42 -9.23
N LYS A 222 -12.74 7.15 -9.39
CA LYS A 222 -13.03 6.51 -10.68
C LYS A 222 -11.80 6.41 -11.60
N THR A 223 -10.63 6.15 -11.01
CA THR A 223 -9.34 6.09 -11.70
C THR A 223 -8.45 4.99 -11.09
N CYS A 224 -7.69 4.27 -11.91
CA CYS A 224 -6.62 3.38 -11.45
C CYS A 224 -5.46 4.19 -10.88
N ARG A 225 -4.94 3.72 -9.75
CA ARG A 225 -3.90 4.34 -8.95
C ARG A 225 -2.83 3.30 -8.63
N ASP A 226 -1.61 3.77 -8.43
CA ASP A 226 -0.53 2.94 -7.91
C ASP A 226 -0.88 2.45 -6.49
N TRP A 227 -0.45 1.24 -6.13
CA TRP A 227 -0.67 0.60 -4.82
C TRP A 227 -0.15 1.43 -3.63
N ARG A 228 0.78 2.36 -3.86
CA ARG A 228 1.29 3.32 -2.87
C ARG A 228 0.34 4.48 -2.65
N GLU A 229 -0.60 4.71 -3.56
CA GLU A 229 -1.65 5.71 -3.38
C GLU A 229 -2.81 5.18 -2.56
N TRP A 230 -3.53 6.07 -1.90
CA TRP A 230 -4.75 5.74 -1.17
C TRP A 230 -5.74 6.91 -1.25
N HIS A 231 -7.04 6.65 -1.09
CA HIS A 231 -8.05 7.70 -1.09
C HIS A 231 -8.25 8.28 0.30
N CYS A 232 -8.06 9.59 0.45
CA CYS A 232 -8.34 10.28 1.70
C CYS A 232 -9.80 10.71 1.76
N ASP A 233 -10.55 10.17 2.70
CA ASP A 233 -11.98 10.50 2.89
C ASP A 233 -12.19 11.97 3.28
N GLY A 234 -11.31 12.56 4.10
CA GLY A 234 -11.41 13.96 4.53
C GLY A 234 -11.12 14.96 3.41
N CYS A 235 -10.14 14.66 2.56
CA CYS A 235 -9.78 15.50 1.41
C CYS A 235 -10.57 15.13 0.14
N ASN A 236 -11.30 14.00 0.15
CA ASN A 236 -11.96 13.36 -0.99
C ASN A 236 -11.08 13.26 -2.26
N LYS A 237 -9.80 12.93 -2.07
CA LYS A 237 -8.79 12.85 -3.15
C LYS A 237 -7.84 11.68 -2.88
N CYS A 238 -7.34 11.07 -3.96
CA CYS A 238 -6.21 10.14 -3.88
C CYS A 238 -4.92 10.91 -3.57
N ALA A 239 -4.10 10.36 -2.68
CA ALA A 239 -2.80 10.89 -2.28
C ALA A 239 -1.73 9.80 -2.44
N TYR A 240 -0.49 10.21 -2.72
CA TYR A 240 0.62 9.30 -2.96
C TYR A 240 1.45 9.03 -1.70
N GLY A 241 1.74 7.76 -1.45
CA GLY A 241 2.62 7.30 -0.38
C GLY A 241 2.06 7.50 1.03
N THR A 242 2.95 7.46 2.01
CA THR A 242 2.67 7.76 3.42
C THR A 242 2.65 9.27 3.71
N THR A 243 2.56 10.12 2.68
CA THR A 243 2.39 11.55 2.92
C THR A 243 1.03 11.74 3.59
N LEU A 244 1.05 11.92 4.91
CA LEU A 244 -0.13 12.21 5.70
C LEU A 244 -0.70 13.51 5.14
N PRO A 245 -1.83 13.48 4.41
CA PRO A 245 -2.41 14.70 3.89
C PRO A 245 -2.72 15.59 5.09
N PHE A 246 -2.48 16.88 4.91
CA PHE A 246 -2.66 17.89 5.96
C PHE A 246 -4.04 17.80 6.65
N CYS A 247 -5.07 17.28 5.95
CA CYS A 247 -6.40 17.04 6.52
C CYS A 247 -6.45 15.92 7.58
N GLN A 248 -5.56 14.92 7.58
CA GLN A 248 -5.42 13.96 8.69
C GLN A 248 -4.69 14.56 9.89
N ILE A 249 -3.73 15.45 9.62
CA ILE A 249 -2.99 16.16 10.68
C ILE A 249 -3.93 17.12 11.43
N ILE A 250 -4.77 17.87 10.71
CA ILE A 250 -5.67 18.87 11.32
C ILE A 250 -6.88 18.22 11.99
N ASN A 251 -7.47 17.16 11.41
CA ASN A 251 -8.74 16.64 11.91
C ASN A 251 -8.62 15.66 13.08
N GLY A 252 -7.42 15.35 13.59
CA GLY A 252 -7.23 14.44 14.73
C GLY A 252 -7.68 12.99 14.47
N TYR A 253 -8.17 12.69 13.27
CA TYR A 253 -8.57 11.38 12.80
C TYR A 253 -7.42 10.76 12.01
N ASP A 254 -6.38 10.33 12.72
CA ASP A 254 -5.88 8.94 12.64
C ASP A 254 -4.55 8.78 13.42
N THR A 255 -4.62 8.22 14.62
CA THR A 255 -3.46 7.66 15.34
C THR A 255 -3.24 6.18 14.97
N SER A 256 -3.67 5.70 13.80
CA SER A 256 -3.43 4.32 13.40
C SER A 256 -1.95 4.10 13.05
N HIS A 257 -1.37 3.20 13.84
CA HIS A 257 -0.18 2.36 13.65
C HIS A 257 1.15 2.97 13.18
N GLU A 258 1.21 3.92 12.25
CA GLU A 258 2.46 4.59 11.85
C GLU A 258 2.87 5.65 12.85
N THR A 259 1.93 6.48 13.34
CA THR A 259 2.19 7.38 14.46
C THR A 259 2.56 6.60 15.72
N LEU A 260 1.94 5.43 15.94
CA LEU A 260 2.27 4.52 17.04
C LEU A 260 3.63 3.87 16.87
N LYS A 261 4.06 3.57 15.64
CA LYS A 261 5.41 3.06 15.33
C LYS A 261 6.45 4.14 15.49
N SER A 262 6.22 5.36 15.01
CA SER A 262 7.07 6.51 15.34
C SER A 262 7.17 6.66 16.85
N PHE A 263 6.06 6.54 17.59
CA PHE A 263 6.06 6.53 19.06
C PHE A 263 6.80 5.33 19.67
N GLN A 264 6.70 4.13 19.09
CA GLN A 264 7.40 2.92 19.56
C GLN A 264 8.89 2.99 19.26
N TYR A 265 9.30 3.49 18.08
CA TYR A 265 10.68 3.75 17.73
C TYR A 265 11.26 4.85 18.62
N SER A 266 10.50 5.92 18.90
CA SER A 266 10.87 6.93 19.90
C SER A 266 11.01 6.31 21.29
N LYS A 267 10.11 5.43 21.73
CA LYS A 267 10.21 4.72 23.02
C LYS A 267 11.38 3.73 23.08
N ILE A 268 11.69 3.04 22.00
CA ILE A 268 12.85 2.14 21.90
C ILE A 268 14.14 2.96 21.92
N LEU A 269 14.20 4.06 21.17
CA LEU A 269 15.32 5.02 21.21
C LEU A 269 15.53 5.60 22.61
N LEU A 270 14.44 5.94 23.31
CA LEU A 270 14.47 6.42 24.69
C LEU A 270 14.92 5.34 25.67
N LYS A 271 14.52 4.07 25.49
CA LYS A 271 15.05 2.95 26.30
C LYS A 271 16.51 2.63 26.00
N CYS A 272 16.95 2.72 24.75
CA CYS A 272 18.37 2.57 24.40
C CYS A 272 19.22 3.69 25.04
N LEU A 273 18.66 4.90 25.14
CA LEU A 273 19.24 6.03 25.87
C LEU A 273 19.42 5.78 27.36
N GLU A 274 18.45 5.11 28.00
CA GLU A 274 18.53 4.73 29.42
C GLU A 274 19.62 3.69 29.71
N TYR A 275 19.87 2.77 28.78
CA TYR A 275 20.85 1.68 28.96
C TYR A 275 22.28 2.03 28.53
N GLU A 276 22.45 2.84 27.48
CA GLU A 276 23.74 3.18 26.88
C GLU A 276 23.80 4.69 26.56
N PRO A 277 24.12 5.55 27.55
CA PRO A 277 24.10 7.02 27.40
C PRO A 277 25.04 7.56 26.30
N ASN A 278 25.99 6.74 25.85
CA ASN A 278 27.00 7.10 24.85
C ASN A 278 26.56 6.86 23.39
N MET A 279 25.31 6.43 23.14
CA MET A 279 24.77 6.23 21.79
C MET A 279 24.25 7.50 21.08
N TYR A 280 24.65 8.69 21.52
CA TYR A 280 24.20 10.00 21.00
C TYR A 280 24.34 10.15 19.46
N ARG A 281 25.32 9.49 18.84
CA ARG A 281 25.49 9.51 17.36
C ARG A 281 24.39 8.72 16.63
N LEU A 282 23.97 7.58 17.17
CA LEU A 282 22.89 6.77 16.60
C LEU A 282 21.55 7.50 16.75
N ILE A 283 21.38 8.24 17.84
CA ILE A 283 20.17 9.01 18.14
C ILE A 283 20.07 10.25 17.27
N TYR A 284 21.17 10.99 17.11
CA TYR A 284 21.23 12.11 16.16
C TYR A 284 20.92 11.65 14.73
N PHE A 285 21.47 10.49 14.33
CA PHE A 285 21.21 9.91 13.02
C PHE A 285 19.74 9.50 12.82
N THR A 286 19.14 8.83 13.81
CA THR A 286 17.74 8.39 13.76
C THR A 286 16.73 9.52 13.90
N ALA A 287 17.07 10.59 14.63
CA ALA A 287 16.23 11.78 14.76
C ALA A 287 15.99 12.45 13.40
N ASN A 288 16.94 12.41 12.46
CA ASN A 288 16.75 12.97 11.12
C ASN A 288 15.61 12.33 10.31
N TYR A 289 15.17 11.14 10.70
CA TYR A 289 14.03 10.44 10.07
C TYR A 289 12.69 10.76 10.74
N LEU A 290 12.67 11.60 11.79
CA LEU A 290 11.46 12.03 12.47
C LEU A 290 10.92 13.34 11.89
N SER A 291 9.64 13.62 12.09
CA SER A 291 9.07 14.95 11.79
C SER A 291 9.81 16.03 12.58
N SER A 292 9.76 17.28 12.12
CA SER A 292 10.40 18.43 12.78
C SER A 292 10.05 18.55 14.26
N GLN A 293 8.78 18.33 14.64
CA GLN A 293 8.35 18.40 16.04
C GLN A 293 9.02 17.32 16.91
N TYR A 294 8.96 16.05 16.49
CA TYR A 294 9.59 14.95 17.22
C TYR A 294 11.13 15.03 17.25
N ARG A 295 11.76 15.64 16.22
CA ARG A 295 13.19 15.97 16.25
C ARG A 295 13.53 16.90 17.41
N ILE A 296 12.75 17.96 17.57
CA ILE A 296 12.94 18.94 18.65
C ILE A 296 12.75 18.25 20.01
N ASP A 297 11.71 17.43 20.16
CA ASP A 297 11.44 16.74 21.43
C ASP A 297 12.57 15.76 21.80
N ILE A 298 13.08 14.97 20.84
CA ILE A 298 14.22 14.08 21.09
C ILE A 298 15.49 14.87 21.40
N LEU A 299 15.77 15.94 20.66
CA LEU A 299 16.94 16.79 20.93
C LEU A 299 16.88 17.42 22.32
N ASN A 300 15.70 17.86 22.77
CA ASN A 300 15.49 18.38 24.11
C ASN A 300 15.76 17.31 25.18
N ILE A 301 15.29 16.07 24.96
CA ILE A 301 15.55 14.96 25.89
C ILE A 301 17.04 14.65 25.97
N ILE A 302 17.75 14.56 24.83
CA ILE A 302 19.21 14.35 24.81
C ILE A 302 19.93 15.46 25.57
N CYS A 303 19.54 16.72 25.34
CA CYS A 303 20.14 17.87 26.03
C CYS A 303 19.90 17.81 27.53
N GLN A 304 18.69 17.44 27.96
CA GLN A 304 18.35 17.32 29.37
C GLN A 304 19.15 16.19 30.03
N THR A 305 19.13 14.99 29.46
CA THR A 305 19.89 13.84 29.98
C THR A 305 21.40 14.12 30.05
N TYR A 306 21.94 14.87 29.08
CA TYR A 306 23.35 15.27 29.12
C TYR A 306 23.64 16.28 30.22
N THR A 307 22.72 17.22 30.45
CA THR A 307 22.82 18.21 31.54
C THR A 307 22.76 17.51 32.89
N ASP A 308 21.79 16.62 33.09
CA ASP A 308 21.61 15.86 34.35
C ASP A 308 22.83 14.99 34.66
N ASN A 309 23.38 14.29 33.66
CA ASN A 309 24.59 13.48 33.83
C ASN A 309 25.83 14.32 34.15
N ILE A 310 25.92 15.55 33.62
CA ILE A 310 27.00 16.48 33.95
C ILE A 310 26.84 16.99 35.38
N GLU A 311 25.63 17.37 35.79
CA GLU A 311 25.37 17.84 37.15
C GLU A 311 25.71 16.75 38.19
N GLN A 312 25.32 15.50 37.93
CA GLN A 312 25.70 14.35 38.75
C GLN A 312 27.22 14.03 38.70
N GLY A 313 27.87 14.28 37.56
CA GLY A 313 29.32 14.13 37.40
C GLY A 313 30.14 15.23 38.10
N ILE A 314 29.63 16.46 38.13
CA ILE A 314 30.25 17.62 38.80
C ILE A 314 30.24 17.45 40.32
N GLU A 315 29.22 16.81 40.88
CA GLU A 315 29.19 16.47 42.31
C GLU A 315 30.24 15.42 42.69
N SER A 316 30.75 14.64 41.73
CA SER A 316 31.68 13.54 41.97
C SER A 316 33.13 13.76 41.52
N ASN A 317 33.44 14.79 40.70
CA ASN A 317 34.83 15.08 40.30
C ASN A 317 35.07 16.54 39.84
N LYS A 318 36.15 17.16 40.35
CA LYS A 318 36.43 18.61 40.22
C LYS A 318 37.21 19.07 38.98
N ASP A 319 37.40 18.26 37.94
CA ASP A 319 38.20 18.65 36.77
C ASP A 319 37.45 18.43 35.44
N TYR A 320 36.68 19.43 34.99
CA TYR A 320 35.94 19.37 33.73
C TYR A 320 35.88 20.75 33.02
N SER A 321 36.98 21.16 32.39
CA SER A 321 37.02 22.37 31.55
C SER A 321 36.65 22.13 30.08
N GLN A 322 36.53 20.86 29.63
CA GLN A 322 36.21 20.52 28.23
C GLN A 322 34.71 20.23 27.95
N SER A 323 33.88 20.04 28.98
CA SER A 323 32.45 19.73 28.82
C SER A 323 31.61 20.98 28.52
N GLU A 324 31.95 22.13 29.11
CA GLU A 324 31.22 23.39 28.90
C GLU A 324 31.19 23.84 27.44
N SER A 325 32.29 23.64 26.70
CA SER A 325 32.39 24.05 25.29
C SER A 325 31.42 23.27 24.38
N ARG A 326 31.08 22.03 24.74
CA ARG A 326 30.16 21.17 23.97
C ARG A 326 28.69 21.51 24.22
N ILE A 327 28.36 22.01 25.42
CA ILE A 327 27.01 22.46 25.80
C ILE A 327 26.63 23.72 25.03
N VAL A 328 27.57 24.66 24.86
CA VAL A 328 27.34 25.90 24.10
C VAL A 328 27.01 25.58 22.64
N VAL A 329 27.71 24.62 22.03
CA VAL A 329 27.45 24.19 20.65
C VAL A 329 26.08 23.51 20.51
N ALA A 330 25.68 22.66 21.46
CA ALA A 330 24.37 22.02 21.44
C ALA A 330 23.21 23.03 21.64
N LYS A 331 23.35 23.98 22.57
CA LYS A 331 22.36 25.05 22.80
C LYS A 331 22.21 25.97 21.59
N LEU A 332 23.31 26.30 20.91
CA LEU A 332 23.30 27.12 19.69
C LEU A 332 22.62 26.38 18.52
N ALA A 333 22.85 25.08 18.37
CA ALA A 333 22.18 24.28 17.34
C ALA A 333 20.65 24.20 17.54
N VAL A 334 20.18 24.14 18.80
CA VAL A 334 18.74 24.17 19.12
C VAL A 334 18.12 25.55 18.86
N GLN A 335 18.86 26.64 19.08
CA GLN A 335 18.37 28.00 18.79
C GLN A 335 18.29 28.28 17.29
N GLN A 336 19.24 27.78 16.49
CA GLN A 336 19.22 27.93 15.03
C GLN A 336 18.15 27.07 14.33
N GLY A 337 17.64 26.02 14.99
CA GLY A 337 16.52 25.22 14.47
C GLY A 337 15.12 25.79 14.76
N LYS A 338 15.01 26.92 15.46
CA LYS A 338 13.74 27.60 15.79
C LYS A 338 13.41 28.78 14.85
N SER A 339 14.30 29.13 13.93
CA SER A 339 14.06 30.04 12.79
C SER A 339 13.74 29.24 11.54
#